data_AF-A0A6G4WRR1-F1
#
_entry.id   AF-A0A6G4WRR1-F1
#
_cell.length_a   1.000
_cell.length_b   1.000
_cell.length_c   1.000
_cell.angle_alpha   90.00
_cell.angle_beta   90.00
_cell.angle_gamma   90.00
#
_symmetry.space_group_name_H-M   'P 1'
#
loop_
_entity.id
_entity.type
_entity.pdbx_description
1 polymer ?
#
loop_
_entity_poly.entity_id
_entity_poly.type
_entity_poly.pdbx_seq_one_letter_code
_entity_poly.pdbx_strand_id
1 'polypeptide(L)'
;MSAARSGALRETCARLAEADDAEFGVRLLGNTPTHEARGPEELERWAEAATAFGTELAARAGPHGGAGRTGARVVERDGGLDALLLARYVSRPVPTVELYTDTLALGEELAGWLGWRTWFAAGALRGAALAHEEAHCLLHGDAALRRALRDRLGHSALRLGRLRIPGHVAGADELAAHAYAAARCGLGRTPLLLTAALASAVRALGED
;
A
#
# COMPACT_ATOMS: atom_id res chain seq x y z
N MET A 1 20.65 -2.72 18.21
CA MET A 1 20.80 -3.81 17.22
C MET A 1 22.28 -4.19 17.06
N SER A 2 22.63 -5.48 17.15
CA SER A 2 24.02 -5.95 16.97
C SER A 2 24.45 -5.91 15.50
N ALA A 3 25.77 -5.86 15.23
CA ALA A 3 26.30 -5.82 13.86
C ALA A 3 25.82 -7.01 12.99
N ALA A 4 25.73 -8.21 13.59
CA ALA A 4 25.23 -9.41 12.91
C ALA A 4 23.74 -9.27 12.53
N ARG A 5 22.89 -8.74 13.41
CA ARG A 5 21.47 -8.50 13.14
C ARG A 5 21.29 -7.42 12.06
N SER A 6 22.07 -6.34 12.13
CA SER A 6 22.09 -5.30 11.09
C SER A 6 22.47 -5.87 9.73
N GLY A 7 23.44 -6.81 9.67
CA GLY A 7 23.82 -7.53 8.46
C GLY A 7 22.67 -8.37 7.90
N ALA A 8 22.05 -9.20 8.73
CA ALA A 8 20.92 -10.06 8.33
C ALA A 8 19.70 -9.27 7.84
N LEU A 9 19.40 -8.13 8.49
CA LEU A 9 18.34 -7.23 8.05
C LEU A 9 18.65 -6.65 6.67
N ARG A 10 19.90 -6.19 6.44
CA ARG A 10 20.30 -5.64 5.13
C ARG A 10 20.20 -6.69 4.02
N GLU A 11 20.62 -7.93 4.28
CA GLU A 11 20.47 -9.03 3.30
C GLU A 11 19.00 -9.34 3.01
N THR A 12 18.16 -9.33 4.04
CA THR A 12 16.70 -9.53 3.87
C THR A 12 16.11 -8.42 3.01
N CYS A 13 16.43 -7.16 3.31
CA CYS A 13 15.96 -6.03 2.52
C CYS A 13 16.52 -6.01 1.09
N ALA A 14 17.75 -6.49 0.88
CA ALA A 14 18.32 -6.63 -0.46
C ALA A 14 17.50 -7.63 -1.30
N ARG A 15 17.16 -8.80 -0.74
CA ARG A 15 16.26 -9.77 -1.41
C ARG A 15 14.87 -9.20 -1.67
N LEU A 16 14.36 -8.35 -0.77
CA LEU A 16 13.09 -7.66 -0.99
C LEU A 16 13.18 -6.66 -2.16
N ALA A 17 14.31 -5.97 -2.33
CA ALA A 17 14.50 -5.02 -3.42
C ALA A 17 14.63 -5.68 -4.80
N GLU A 18 15.06 -6.94 -4.86
CA GLU A 18 15.11 -7.75 -6.09
C GLU A 18 13.72 -8.10 -6.62
N ALA A 19 12.74 -8.26 -5.73
CA ALA A 19 11.34 -8.45 -6.11
C ALA A 19 10.77 -7.15 -6.70
N ASP A 20 10.01 -7.26 -7.79
CA ASP A 20 9.31 -6.11 -8.37
C ASP A 20 7.94 -5.88 -7.70
N ASP A 21 7.28 -4.79 -8.06
CA ASP A 21 6.00 -4.42 -7.47
C ASP A 21 4.86 -5.39 -7.86
N ALA A 22 4.98 -6.10 -8.98
CA ALA A 22 4.03 -7.12 -9.39
C ALA A 22 4.15 -8.35 -8.48
N GLU A 23 5.37 -8.79 -8.20
CA GLU A 23 5.63 -9.88 -7.26
C GLU A 23 5.13 -9.55 -5.85
N PHE A 24 5.37 -8.32 -5.37
CA PHE A 24 4.78 -7.86 -4.10
C PHE A 24 3.26 -7.90 -4.12
N GLY A 25 2.64 -7.50 -5.23
CA GLY A 25 1.20 -7.57 -5.41
C GLY A 25 0.66 -9.00 -5.31
N VAL A 26 1.28 -9.95 -6.00
CA VAL A 26 0.93 -11.37 -5.93
C VAL A 26 1.09 -11.92 -4.51
N ARG A 27 2.20 -11.61 -3.84
CA ARG A 27 2.45 -12.02 -2.46
C ARG A 27 1.41 -11.44 -1.49
N LEU A 28 1.02 -10.18 -1.66
CA LEU A 28 -0.02 -9.56 -0.83
C LEU A 28 -1.36 -10.27 -1.02
N LEU A 29 -1.79 -10.48 -2.27
CA LEU A 29 -3.06 -11.14 -2.54
C LEU A 29 -3.03 -12.61 -2.11
N GLY A 30 -1.95 -13.35 -2.33
CA GLY A 30 -1.83 -14.75 -1.92
C GLY A 30 -1.85 -14.95 -0.39
N ASN A 31 -1.38 -13.96 0.38
CA ASN A 31 -1.45 -13.98 1.84
C ASN A 31 -2.75 -13.37 2.39
N THR A 32 -3.64 -12.87 1.53
CA THR A 32 -4.93 -12.34 1.94
C THR A 32 -5.90 -13.51 2.19
N PRO A 33 -6.58 -13.58 3.36
CA PRO A 33 -7.59 -14.59 3.61
C PRO A 33 -8.63 -14.62 2.49
N THR A 34 -9.16 -15.81 2.17
CA THR A 34 -10.08 -16.12 1.05
C THR A 34 -9.43 -16.40 -0.32
N HIS A 35 -8.11 -16.28 -0.42
CA HIS A 35 -7.36 -16.57 -1.65
C HIS A 35 -6.58 -17.90 -1.63
N GLU A 36 -6.80 -18.76 -0.63
CA GLU A 36 -6.02 -19.97 -0.40
C GLU A 36 -6.07 -20.97 -1.57
N ALA A 37 -7.14 -20.93 -2.37
CA ALA A 37 -7.33 -21.79 -3.55
C ALA A 37 -7.08 -21.08 -4.89
N ARG A 38 -6.57 -19.84 -4.88
CA ARG A 38 -6.36 -19.05 -6.10
C ARG A 38 -5.04 -19.42 -6.76
N GLY A 39 -5.06 -19.60 -8.08
CA GLY A 39 -3.86 -19.89 -8.85
C GLY A 39 -2.96 -18.64 -9.00
N PRO A 40 -1.64 -18.82 -9.15
CA PRO A 40 -0.69 -17.70 -9.24
C PRO A 40 -1.01 -16.74 -10.39
N GLU A 41 -1.38 -17.26 -11.57
CA GLU A 41 -1.76 -16.44 -12.72
C GLU A 41 -3.00 -15.58 -12.48
N GLU A 42 -3.94 -16.04 -11.65
CA GLU A 42 -5.13 -15.26 -11.29
C GLU A 42 -4.77 -14.10 -10.37
N LEU A 43 -3.91 -14.36 -9.39
CA LEU A 43 -3.39 -13.34 -8.48
C LEU A 43 -2.57 -12.29 -9.22
N GLU A 44 -1.75 -12.70 -10.18
CA GLU A 44 -0.96 -11.80 -11.02
C GLU A 44 -1.85 -10.84 -11.81
N ARG A 45 -2.85 -11.37 -12.53
CA ARG A 45 -3.81 -10.52 -13.26
C ARG A 45 -4.55 -9.55 -12.35
N TRP A 46 -4.93 -9.97 -11.15
CA TRP A 46 -5.58 -9.07 -10.19
C TRP A 46 -4.63 -8.00 -9.67
N ALA A 47 -3.38 -8.37 -9.36
CA ALA A 47 -2.36 -7.44 -8.89
C ALA A 47 -2.06 -6.38 -9.94
N GLU A 48 -1.85 -6.79 -11.19
CA GLU A 48 -1.65 -5.88 -12.32
C GLU A 48 -2.85 -4.95 -12.53
N ALA A 49 -4.07 -5.50 -12.54
CA ALA A 49 -5.29 -4.74 -12.76
C ALA A 49 -5.52 -3.69 -11.66
N ALA A 50 -5.30 -4.06 -10.39
CA ALA A 50 -5.41 -3.17 -9.24
C ALA A 50 -4.35 -2.06 -9.26
N THR A 51 -3.10 -2.43 -9.54
CA THR A 51 -1.98 -1.50 -9.63
C THR A 51 -2.21 -0.47 -10.74
N ALA A 52 -2.56 -0.93 -11.94
CA ALA A 52 -2.87 -0.06 -13.06
C ALA A 52 -4.06 0.88 -12.76
N PHE A 53 -5.08 0.37 -12.07
CA PHE A 53 -6.21 1.19 -11.63
C PHE A 53 -5.78 2.33 -10.71
N GLY A 54 -4.93 2.06 -9.70
CA GLY A 54 -4.41 3.06 -8.78
C GLY A 54 -3.60 4.15 -9.48
N THR A 55 -2.71 3.77 -10.39
CA THR A 55 -1.91 4.69 -11.22
C THR A 55 -2.80 5.59 -12.08
N GLU A 56 -3.80 5.02 -12.75
CA GLU A 56 -4.75 5.80 -13.55
C GLU A 56 -5.60 6.74 -12.70
N LEU A 57 -6.01 6.31 -11.50
CA LEU A 57 -6.74 7.14 -10.57
C LEU A 57 -5.91 8.37 -10.17
N ALA A 58 -4.62 8.21 -9.91
CA ALA A 58 -3.70 9.31 -9.62
C ALA A 58 -3.58 10.27 -10.81
N ALA A 59 -3.48 9.75 -12.04
CA ALA A 59 -3.41 10.57 -13.25
C ALA A 59 -4.67 11.43 -13.44
N ARG A 60 -5.86 10.89 -13.14
CA ARG A 60 -7.15 11.62 -13.23
C ARG A 60 -7.30 12.71 -12.16
N ALA A 61 -6.70 12.53 -10.99
CA ALA A 61 -6.75 13.52 -9.92
C ALA A 61 -5.96 14.81 -10.24
N GLY A 62 -5.03 14.74 -11.20
CA GLY A 62 -4.21 15.85 -11.67
C GLY A 62 -3.06 16.23 -10.71
N PRO A 63 -2.03 16.95 -11.20
CA PRO A 63 -0.81 17.23 -10.42
C PRO A 63 -1.01 18.27 -9.29
N HIS A 64 -2.03 19.13 -9.39
CA HIS A 64 -2.24 20.28 -8.49
C HIS A 64 -3.09 19.96 -7.26
N GLY A 65 -3.33 18.68 -6.97
CA GLY A 65 -4.25 18.28 -5.92
C GLY A 65 -3.73 18.40 -4.48
N GLY A 66 -2.45 18.61 -4.15
CA GLY A 66 -1.95 18.21 -2.82
C GLY A 66 -2.27 16.74 -2.43
N ALA A 67 -1.62 16.16 -1.43
CA ALA A 67 -2.11 14.93 -0.80
C ALA A 67 -2.99 15.34 0.39
N GLY A 68 -4.18 14.74 0.56
CA GLY A 68 -5.10 15.08 1.65
C GLY A 68 -6.36 15.85 1.25
N ARG A 69 -6.84 15.70 0.00
CA ARG A 69 -8.09 16.35 -0.46
C ARG A 69 -9.38 15.76 0.10
N THR A 70 -9.28 14.71 0.90
CA THR A 70 -10.43 13.99 1.47
C THR A 70 -11.24 14.84 2.43
N GLY A 71 -10.76 16.04 2.78
CA GLY A 71 -11.34 16.88 3.83
C GLY A 71 -11.19 16.25 5.22
N ALA A 72 -10.50 15.11 5.32
CA ALA A 72 -10.21 14.45 6.57
C ALA A 72 -9.18 15.27 7.35
N ARG A 73 -9.41 15.40 8.65
CA ARG A 73 -8.43 16.01 9.55
C ARG A 73 -7.19 15.13 9.62
N VAL A 74 -6.01 15.69 9.47
CA VAL A 74 -4.75 14.95 9.72
C VAL A 74 -4.34 15.14 11.17
N VAL A 75 -4.03 14.04 11.86
CA VAL A 75 -3.55 14.03 13.25
C VAL A 75 -2.30 13.17 13.33
N GLU A 76 -1.24 13.68 13.94
CA GLU A 76 -0.02 12.92 14.21
C GLU A 76 -0.13 12.17 15.54
N ARG A 77 0.35 10.93 15.55
CA ARG A 77 0.36 10.04 16.72
C ARG A 77 1.62 9.19 16.71
N ASP A 78 1.98 8.65 17.87
CA ASP A 78 2.96 7.56 17.97
C ASP A 78 2.23 6.21 18.15
N GLY A 79 2.98 5.11 18.26
CA GLY A 79 2.46 3.75 18.44
C GLY A 79 2.14 3.05 17.12
N GLY A 80 2.57 3.60 15.98
CA GLY A 80 2.41 2.93 14.70
C GLY A 80 3.31 1.71 14.58
N LEU A 81 4.45 1.68 15.28
CA LEU A 81 5.38 0.56 15.24
C LEU A 81 4.76 -0.72 15.82
N ASP A 82 3.93 -0.60 16.86
CA ASP A 82 3.24 -1.72 17.49
C ASP A 82 2.20 -2.36 16.55
N ALA A 83 1.62 -1.55 15.65
CA ALA A 83 0.61 -1.98 14.70
C ALA A 83 1.14 -2.15 13.27
N LEU A 84 2.41 -1.83 13.01
CA LEU A 84 3.02 -1.72 11.68
C LEU A 84 2.24 -0.81 10.72
N LEU A 85 1.72 0.32 11.23
CA LEU A 85 0.95 1.30 10.47
C LEU A 85 1.76 2.57 10.25
N LEU A 86 1.76 3.08 9.01
CA LEU A 86 2.26 4.42 8.69
C LEU A 86 1.15 5.46 8.84
N ALA A 87 -0.07 5.07 8.50
CA ALA A 87 -1.26 5.87 8.64
C ALA A 87 -2.49 4.98 8.83
N ARG A 88 -3.59 5.59 9.24
CA ARG A 88 -4.91 4.97 9.27
C ARG A 88 -6.01 5.99 9.09
N TYR A 89 -6.96 5.69 8.22
CA TYR A 89 -8.21 6.44 8.14
C TYR A 89 -9.24 5.98 9.18
N VAL A 90 -9.86 6.95 9.84
CA VAL A 90 -10.97 6.79 10.79
C VAL A 90 -12.15 7.61 10.28
N SER A 91 -13.27 6.95 9.98
CA SER A 91 -14.43 7.57 9.33
C SER A 91 -15.37 8.34 10.27
N ARG A 92 -15.31 8.10 11.59
CA ARG A 92 -16.22 8.67 12.60
C ARG A 92 -15.48 9.00 13.90
N PRO A 93 -15.93 9.99 14.70
CA PRO A 93 -17.07 10.90 14.45
C PRO A 93 -16.77 11.98 13.41
N VAL A 94 -15.49 12.33 13.22
CA VAL A 94 -15.02 13.22 12.16
C VAL A 94 -14.01 12.45 11.33
N PRO A 95 -14.13 12.40 9.99
CA PRO A 95 -13.13 11.83 9.10
C PRO A 95 -11.73 12.31 9.46
N THR A 96 -10.86 11.39 9.87
CA THR A 96 -9.52 11.68 10.38
C THR A 96 -8.52 10.70 9.78
N VAL A 97 -7.38 11.21 9.33
CA VAL A 97 -6.20 10.41 9.00
C VAL A 97 -5.23 10.53 10.17
N GLU A 98 -5.01 9.43 10.87
CA GLU A 98 -3.98 9.32 11.89
C GLU A 98 -2.67 8.95 11.19
N LEU A 99 -1.65 9.82 11.29
CA LEU A 99 -0.30 9.57 10.80
C LEU A 99 0.59 9.13 11.96
N TYR A 100 1.28 8.01 11.80
CA TYR A 100 2.13 7.48 12.84
C TYR A 100 3.59 7.94 12.67
N THR A 101 3.99 8.92 13.48
CA THR A 101 5.27 9.63 13.33
C THR A 101 6.49 8.76 13.60
N ASP A 102 6.37 7.82 14.54
CA ASP A 102 7.38 6.82 14.87
C ASP A 102 7.67 5.87 13.69
N THR A 103 6.63 5.32 13.07
CA THR A 103 6.80 4.46 11.88
C THR A 103 7.34 5.22 10.69
N LEU A 104 6.87 6.46 10.48
CA LEU A 104 7.35 7.31 9.38
C LEU A 104 8.83 7.66 9.56
N ALA A 105 9.25 8.01 10.78
CA ALA A 105 10.65 8.29 11.09
C ALA A 105 11.53 7.07 10.85
N LEU A 106 11.14 5.90 11.35
CA LEU A 106 11.86 4.65 11.10
C LEU A 106 11.94 4.34 9.60
N GLY A 107 10.86 4.57 8.85
CA GLY A 107 10.84 4.37 7.40
C GLY A 107 11.81 5.29 6.67
N GLU A 108 11.89 6.57 7.06
CA GLU A 108 12.84 7.52 6.50
C GLU A 108 14.28 7.12 6.79
N GLU A 109 14.58 6.72 8.03
CA GLU A 109 15.91 6.24 8.41
C GLU A 109 16.28 4.97 7.63
N LEU A 110 15.36 4.01 7.54
CA LEU A 110 15.55 2.75 6.85
C LEU A 110 15.82 2.95 5.36
N ALA A 111 15.04 3.79 4.68
CA ALA A 111 15.26 4.13 3.27
C ALA A 111 16.63 4.78 3.04
N GLY A 112 17.09 5.64 3.97
CA GLY A 112 18.43 6.22 3.93
C GLY A 112 19.53 5.18 4.12
N TRP A 113 19.41 4.35 5.16
CA TRP A 113 20.40 3.33 5.50
C TRP A 113 20.52 2.23 4.43
N LEU A 114 19.44 1.87 3.77
CA LEU A 114 19.42 0.89 2.67
C LEU A 114 19.86 1.47 1.33
N GLY A 115 20.07 2.80 1.24
CA GLY A 115 20.46 3.46 -0.01
C GLY A 115 19.31 3.62 -1.03
N TRP A 116 18.05 3.53 -0.59
CA TRP A 116 16.88 3.58 -1.46
C TRP A 116 16.38 5.00 -1.76
N ARG A 117 17.22 6.03 -1.56
CA ARG A 117 16.82 7.44 -1.76
C ARG A 117 16.43 7.79 -3.19
N THR A 118 16.90 7.02 -4.18
CA THR A 118 16.49 7.14 -5.57
C THR A 118 15.05 6.68 -5.80
N TRP A 119 14.50 5.81 -4.94
CA TRP A 119 13.12 5.34 -5.00
C TRP A 119 12.20 6.10 -4.04
N PHE A 120 12.72 6.42 -2.85
CA PHE A 120 12.02 7.12 -1.77
C PHE A 120 12.84 8.34 -1.33
N ALA A 121 12.60 9.48 -1.99
CA ALA A 121 13.25 10.73 -1.65
C ALA A 121 13.00 11.11 -0.17
N ALA A 122 13.95 11.82 0.45
CA ALA A 122 13.80 12.24 1.84
C ALA A 122 12.54 13.10 2.03
N GLY A 123 11.73 12.76 3.03
CA GLY A 123 10.46 13.43 3.33
C GLY A 123 9.28 12.97 2.48
N ALA A 124 9.47 12.04 1.54
CA ALA A 124 8.41 11.56 0.66
C ALA A 124 7.38 10.68 1.38
N LEU A 125 7.77 10.01 2.48
CA LEU A 125 6.94 8.99 3.12
C LEU A 125 5.66 9.56 3.71
N ARG A 126 5.71 10.78 4.27
CA ARG A 126 4.52 11.47 4.79
C ARG A 126 3.50 11.71 3.67
N GLY A 127 3.96 12.23 2.53
CA GLY A 127 3.12 12.47 1.38
C GLY A 127 2.53 11.17 0.82
N ALA A 128 3.34 10.11 0.77
CA ALA A 128 2.93 8.80 0.31
C ALA A 128 1.86 8.17 1.23
N ALA A 129 2.03 8.26 2.54
CA ALA A 129 1.05 7.78 3.51
C ALA A 129 -0.28 8.53 3.39
N LEU A 130 -0.25 9.86 3.28
CA LEU A 130 -1.47 10.66 3.05
C LEU A 130 -2.14 10.32 1.72
N ALA A 131 -1.37 10.12 0.65
CA ALA A 131 -1.91 9.73 -0.65
C ALA A 131 -2.51 8.31 -0.64
N HIS A 132 -1.92 7.38 0.11
CA HIS A 132 -2.46 6.03 0.32
C HIS A 132 -3.83 6.10 1.00
N GLU A 133 -3.96 6.85 2.10
CA GLU A 133 -5.25 7.04 2.79
C GLU A 133 -6.27 7.80 1.93
N GLU A 134 -5.80 8.74 1.09
CA GLU A 134 -6.66 9.41 0.12
C GLU A 134 -7.27 8.43 -0.88
N ALA A 135 -6.49 7.49 -1.40
CA ALA A 135 -7.00 6.45 -2.28
C ALA A 135 -8.06 5.58 -1.59
N HIS A 136 -7.82 5.18 -0.33
CA HIS A 136 -8.80 4.46 0.47
C HIS A 136 -10.09 5.25 0.67
N CYS A 137 -9.99 6.54 0.97
CA CYS A 137 -11.17 7.41 1.10
C CYS A 137 -11.96 7.50 -0.21
N LEU A 138 -11.29 7.65 -1.36
CA LEU A 138 -11.94 7.68 -2.66
C LEU A 138 -12.67 6.37 -2.96
N LEU A 139 -12.00 5.23 -2.73
CA LEU A 139 -12.59 3.91 -2.91
C LEU A 139 -13.74 3.67 -1.92
N HIS A 140 -13.66 4.14 -0.68
CA HIS A 140 -14.73 3.97 0.31
C HIS A 140 -15.92 4.92 0.09
N GLY A 141 -15.66 6.15 -0.37
CA GLY A 141 -16.67 7.18 -0.57
C GLY A 141 -17.44 7.05 -1.90
N ASP A 142 -16.81 6.52 -2.95
CA ASP A 142 -17.38 6.51 -4.29
C ASP A 142 -17.76 5.09 -4.76
N ALA A 143 -19.08 4.84 -4.82
CA ALA A 143 -19.61 3.56 -5.27
C ALA A 143 -19.31 3.24 -6.75
N ALA A 144 -19.19 4.26 -7.60
CA ALA A 144 -18.85 4.09 -9.01
C ALA A 144 -17.38 3.69 -9.16
N LEU A 145 -16.47 4.31 -8.41
CA LEU A 145 -15.05 3.90 -8.39
C LEU A 145 -14.89 2.46 -7.90
N ARG A 146 -15.57 2.05 -6.82
CA ARG A 146 -15.53 0.64 -6.37
C ARG A 146 -16.04 -0.31 -7.44
N ARG A 147 -17.11 0.07 -8.13
CA ARG A 147 -17.66 -0.76 -9.20
C ARG A 147 -16.70 -0.86 -10.38
N ALA A 148 -16.05 0.24 -10.77
CA ALA A 148 -15.05 0.25 -11.82
C ALA A 148 -13.84 -0.65 -11.49
N LEU A 149 -13.37 -0.63 -10.23
CA LEU A 149 -12.31 -1.54 -9.79
C LEU A 149 -12.76 -3.01 -9.88
N ARG A 150 -13.95 -3.35 -9.37
CA ARG A 150 -14.50 -4.73 -9.47
C ARG A 150 -14.65 -5.19 -10.91
N ASP A 151 -15.16 -4.32 -11.77
CA ASP A 151 -15.35 -4.61 -13.19
C ASP A 151 -14.00 -4.88 -13.87
N ARG A 152 -12.95 -4.11 -13.53
CA ARG A 152 -11.59 -4.27 -14.07
C ARG A 152 -10.89 -5.53 -13.57
N LEU A 153 -11.06 -5.88 -12.30
CA LEU A 153 -10.51 -7.12 -11.71
C LEU A 153 -11.14 -8.36 -12.35
N GLY A 154 -12.36 -8.24 -12.88
CA GLY A 154 -12.98 -9.31 -13.63
C GLY A 154 -13.16 -10.58 -12.79
N HIS A 155 -13.39 -10.45 -11.47
CA HIS A 155 -13.81 -11.56 -10.62
C HIS A 155 -15.34 -11.75 -10.70
N SER A 156 -15.82 -12.99 -10.61
CA SER A 156 -17.26 -13.30 -10.60
C SER A 156 -17.64 -13.94 -9.28
N ALA A 157 -18.54 -13.31 -8.52
CA ALA A 157 -19.10 -13.94 -7.32
C ALA A 157 -20.17 -14.98 -7.67
N LEU A 158 -21.00 -14.68 -8.68
CA LEU A 158 -22.06 -15.58 -9.14
C LEU A 158 -22.24 -15.46 -10.65
N ARG A 159 -22.54 -16.59 -11.28
CA ARG A 159 -23.02 -16.65 -12.66
C ARG A 159 -24.35 -17.41 -12.71
N LEU A 160 -25.38 -16.80 -13.28
CA LEU A 160 -26.69 -17.42 -13.52
C LEU A 160 -27.01 -17.32 -15.01
N GLY A 161 -26.69 -18.38 -15.76
CA GLY A 161 -26.75 -18.36 -17.23
C GLY A 161 -25.81 -17.30 -17.82
N ARG A 162 -26.36 -16.32 -18.53
CA ARG A 162 -25.61 -15.19 -19.11
C ARG A 162 -25.37 -14.05 -18.10
N LEU A 163 -26.07 -14.04 -16.97
CA LEU A 163 -25.93 -13.00 -15.95
C LEU A 163 -24.69 -13.26 -15.10
N ARG A 164 -23.93 -12.20 -14.86
CA ARG A 164 -22.70 -12.22 -14.06
C ARG A 164 -22.79 -11.17 -12.97
N ILE A 165 -22.56 -11.58 -11.73
CA ILE A 165 -22.45 -10.69 -10.58
C ILE A 165 -20.96 -10.48 -10.29
N PRO A 166 -20.43 -9.25 -10.45
CA PRO A 166 -19.03 -8.94 -10.13
C PRO A 166 -18.74 -9.22 -8.66
N GLY A 167 -17.65 -9.92 -8.40
CA GLY A 167 -17.18 -10.19 -7.04
C GLY A 167 -16.19 -9.13 -6.55
N HIS A 168 -16.04 -9.04 -5.23
CA HIS A 168 -14.95 -8.30 -4.60
C HIS A 168 -13.71 -9.21 -4.51
N VAL A 169 -12.53 -8.65 -4.72
CA VAL A 169 -11.24 -9.29 -4.49
C VAL A 169 -10.62 -8.59 -3.28
N ALA A 170 -10.42 -9.32 -2.20
CA ALA A 170 -9.86 -8.76 -0.97
C ALA A 170 -8.40 -8.32 -1.21
N GLY A 171 -7.99 -7.16 -0.68
CA GLY A 171 -6.63 -6.63 -0.82
C GLY A 171 -6.33 -5.96 -2.16
N ALA A 172 -7.23 -6.00 -3.14
CA ALA A 172 -7.04 -5.28 -4.41
C ALA A 172 -7.12 -3.76 -4.25
N ASP A 173 -7.88 -3.28 -3.27
CA ASP A 173 -7.91 -1.87 -2.85
C ASP A 173 -6.59 -1.41 -2.25
N GLU A 174 -5.93 -2.25 -1.44
CA GLU A 174 -4.58 -1.96 -0.91
C GLU A 174 -3.55 -1.77 -2.03
N LEU A 175 -3.54 -2.66 -3.03
CA LEU A 175 -2.67 -2.54 -4.19
C LEU A 175 -2.95 -1.26 -4.99
N ALA A 176 -4.23 -0.95 -5.21
CA ALA A 176 -4.61 0.30 -5.87
C ALA A 176 -4.17 1.54 -5.05
N ALA A 177 -4.28 1.49 -3.72
CA ALA A 177 -3.86 2.59 -2.84
C ALA A 177 -2.33 2.80 -2.86
N HIS A 178 -1.54 1.72 -2.83
CA HIS A 178 -0.09 1.80 -2.97
C HIS A 178 0.36 2.35 -4.33
N ALA A 179 -0.25 1.88 -5.42
CA ALA A 179 0.04 2.38 -6.76
C ALA A 179 -0.37 3.86 -6.93
N TYR A 180 -1.54 4.23 -6.40
CA TYR A 180 -1.98 5.62 -6.35
C TYR A 180 -0.96 6.50 -5.62
N ALA A 181 -0.53 6.09 -4.41
CA ALA A 181 0.43 6.84 -3.62
C ALA A 181 1.78 7.02 -4.33
N ALA A 182 2.30 5.95 -4.95
CA ALA A 182 3.53 6.04 -5.73
C ALA A 182 3.42 7.00 -6.91
N ALA A 183 2.38 6.87 -7.72
CA ALA A 183 2.16 7.75 -8.86
C ALA A 183 1.94 9.20 -8.43
N ARG A 184 1.19 9.41 -7.34
CA ARG A 184 0.86 10.73 -6.81
C ARG A 184 2.07 11.48 -6.24
N CYS A 185 3.01 10.74 -5.66
CA CYS A 185 4.22 11.27 -5.03
C CYS A 185 5.48 11.13 -5.89
N GLY A 186 5.38 10.56 -7.10
CA GLY A 186 6.51 10.35 -8.00
C GLY A 186 7.58 9.40 -7.43
N LEU A 187 7.15 8.37 -6.70
CA LEU A 187 8.06 7.38 -6.12
C LEU A 187 8.60 6.44 -7.20
N GLY A 188 9.84 5.99 -7.05
CA GLY A 188 10.46 5.03 -7.98
C GLY A 188 9.98 3.58 -7.80
N ARG A 189 9.38 3.28 -6.65
CA ARG A 189 8.77 1.99 -6.29
C ARG A 189 7.52 2.23 -5.45
N THR A 190 6.57 1.30 -5.46
CA THR A 190 5.41 1.39 -4.57
C THR A 190 5.79 1.31 -3.09
N PRO A 191 4.99 1.90 -2.17
CA PRO A 191 5.27 1.81 -0.75
C PRO A 191 5.22 0.38 -0.18
N LEU A 192 4.77 -0.63 -0.94
CA LEU A 192 4.77 -2.05 -0.55
C LEU A 192 6.17 -2.54 -0.15
N LEU A 193 7.20 -2.18 -0.93
CA LEU A 193 8.59 -2.54 -0.63
C LEU A 193 9.01 -2.01 0.75
N LEU A 194 8.67 -0.74 1.02
CA LEU A 194 9.01 -0.11 2.29
C LEU A 194 8.22 -0.71 3.46
N THR A 195 6.93 -1.02 3.28
CA THR A 195 6.12 -1.71 4.29
C THR A 195 6.71 -3.08 4.64
N ALA A 196 7.13 -3.86 3.63
CA ALA A 196 7.77 -5.16 3.86
C ALA A 196 9.12 -5.04 4.58
N ALA A 197 9.91 -4.02 4.23
CA ALA A 197 11.18 -3.72 4.88
C ALA A 197 10.98 -3.27 6.33
N LEU A 198 9.99 -2.41 6.60
CA LEU A 198 9.61 -1.97 7.95
C LEU A 198 9.17 -3.14 8.83
N ALA A 199 8.30 -4.02 8.32
CA ALA A 199 7.90 -5.22 9.04
C ALA A 199 9.10 -6.12 9.39
N SER A 200 10.10 -6.20 8.50
CA SER A 200 11.34 -6.95 8.76
C SER A 200 12.22 -6.26 9.80
N ALA A 201 12.32 -4.93 9.75
CA ALA A 201 13.08 -4.13 10.71
C ALA A 201 12.48 -4.23 12.12
N VAL A 202 11.15 -4.08 12.26
CA VAL A 202 10.46 -4.17 13.55
C VAL A 202 10.62 -5.56 14.16
N ARG A 203 10.51 -6.64 13.38
CA ARG A 203 10.80 -8.00 13.88
C ARG A 203 12.23 -8.13 14.39
N ALA A 204 13.22 -7.62 13.64
CA ALA A 204 14.61 -7.66 14.05
C ALA A 204 14.92 -6.83 15.32
N LEU A 205 14.08 -5.83 15.62
CA LEU A 205 14.15 -5.01 16.83
C LEU A 205 13.37 -5.62 18.01
N GLY A 206 12.30 -6.40 17.75
CA GLY A 206 11.45 -7.00 18.78
C GLY A 206 11.91 -8.37 19.31
N GLU A 207 12.87 -9.03 18.66
CA GLU A 207 13.52 -10.26 19.14
C GLU A 207 14.58 -10.00 20.23
N ASP A 208 14.32 -9.04 21.11
CA ASP A 208 15.15 -8.68 22.29
C ASP A 208 14.63 -9.35 23.58
#